data_AF-A0A1J4K978-F1
#
_entry.id   AF-A0A1J4K978-F1
#
_cell.length_a   1.000
_cell.length_b   1.000
_cell.length_c   1.000
_cell.angle_alpha   90.00
_cell.angle_beta   90.00
_cell.angle_gamma   90.00
#
_symmetry.space_group_name_H-M   'P 1'
#
loop_
_entity.id
_entity.type
_entity.pdbx_description
1 polymer ?
#
loop_
_entity_poly.entity_id
_entity_poly.type
_entity_poly.pdbx_seq_one_letter_code
_entity_poly.pdbx_strand_id
1 'polypeptide(L)'
;MNADYKSFESGLKYQRVENLMRPDNCNNNEQSDIIEIQPAEDCDSDLSEKCIELFDSNKSPLNLLMETYPMNIPIFDYSFIESFVRYYSQSLPDSDILMNSIITSNRHNLDKLFTLNIFDLLYMKAPNSLQSILNIIKMNDRGSNYFGNSGGLCVLSHFSNLEDYQNIISEILLVVSKKYVIDFGIELLGPCSLNIQNATYQNLFHNLLSSQNIEVIKSTLSSIENMYMVQSRSFELIEPFFIEVFNNLIDSLNPQLNNQLNNHLNIQLDATIDGYLNEELNNTEIIVKILEVSYYMNSHTLTPKLLYICQIFLHQENELAVIDSILFIEKSIGFICENFNQYSSLISSLFYSYENGTFKTKNHAVNAISVFSLLCPSEFYLNFLDLGFFQLLSNYFQTPLSRQHVDLIINNLNLFMDKLQNHNICEFDKASLSELHQTIQPFLSDPYDKIRLFTQNILNIIDNFLQEES
;
A
#
# COMPACT_ATOMS: atom_id res chain seq x y z
N MET A 1 -16.79 -39.17 -17.80
CA MET A 1 -16.20 -38.40 -18.91
C MET A 1 -15.23 -37.43 -18.28
N ASN A 2 -13.96 -37.80 -18.30
CA ASN A 2 -12.86 -37.04 -17.70
C ASN A 2 -12.44 -35.96 -18.70
N ALA A 3 -12.50 -34.70 -18.29
CA ALA A 3 -11.76 -33.63 -18.94
C ALA A 3 -10.48 -33.42 -18.12
N ASP A 4 -9.37 -33.87 -18.67
CA ASP A 4 -8.02 -33.63 -18.17
C ASP A 4 -7.73 -32.13 -18.20
N TYR A 5 -7.66 -31.51 -17.02
CA TYR A 5 -7.05 -30.20 -16.86
C TYR A 5 -5.53 -30.34 -16.99
N LYS A 6 -5.02 -30.09 -18.21
CA LYS A 6 -3.59 -29.83 -18.39
C LYS A 6 -3.26 -28.51 -17.70
N SER A 7 -2.52 -28.62 -16.62
CA SER A 7 -1.66 -27.60 -16.04
C SER A 7 -0.91 -26.86 -17.15
N PHE A 8 -1.32 -25.63 -17.45
CA PHE A 8 -0.54 -24.75 -18.31
C PHE A 8 0.52 -24.05 -17.46
N GLU A 9 1.78 -24.28 -17.84
CA GLU A 9 2.99 -23.65 -17.35
C GLU A 9 3.01 -22.12 -17.65
N SER A 10 2.15 -21.34 -17.00
CA SER A 10 2.18 -19.87 -17.07
C SER A 10 2.96 -19.22 -15.91
N GLY A 11 3.32 -20.00 -14.86
CA GLY A 11 3.98 -19.48 -13.65
C GLY A 11 5.41 -18.94 -13.86
N LEU A 12 6.09 -19.29 -14.95
CA LEU A 12 7.48 -18.87 -15.20
C LEU A 12 7.62 -17.53 -15.96
N LYS A 13 6.54 -17.03 -16.59
CA LYS A 13 6.57 -15.71 -17.27
C LYS A 13 6.30 -14.54 -16.34
N TYR A 14 5.56 -14.74 -15.25
CA TYR A 14 5.24 -13.68 -14.29
C TYR A 14 6.38 -13.41 -13.27
N GLN A 15 7.18 -14.42 -12.92
CA GLN A 15 8.31 -14.25 -11.99
C GLN A 15 9.43 -13.36 -12.54
N ARG A 16 9.55 -13.20 -13.86
CA ARG A 16 10.57 -12.31 -14.45
C ARG A 16 10.18 -10.84 -14.38
N VAL A 17 8.88 -10.54 -14.27
CA VAL A 17 8.35 -9.17 -14.13
C VAL A 17 8.33 -8.76 -12.65
N GLU A 18 7.98 -9.67 -11.73
CA GLU A 18 8.06 -9.42 -10.28
C GLU A 18 9.47 -9.05 -9.79
N ASN A 19 10.52 -9.55 -10.44
CA ASN A 19 11.91 -9.23 -10.08
C ASN A 19 12.44 -7.92 -10.70
N LEU A 20 11.72 -7.33 -11.67
CA LEU A 20 12.06 -6.04 -12.29
C LEU A 20 11.26 -4.87 -11.68
N MET A 21 10.22 -5.16 -10.90
CA MET A 21 9.29 -4.17 -10.34
C MET A 21 9.32 -4.06 -8.82
N ARG A 22 10.34 -4.62 -8.15
CA ARG A 22 10.63 -4.14 -6.79
C ARG A 22 11.03 -2.67 -6.91
N PRO A 23 10.34 -1.74 -6.25
CA PRO A 23 10.93 -0.45 -5.99
C PRO A 23 12.17 -0.72 -5.15
N ASP A 24 13.36 -0.45 -5.68
CA ASP A 24 14.63 -0.44 -4.94
C ASP A 24 14.66 0.74 -3.94
N ASN A 25 13.59 0.91 -3.16
CA ASN A 25 13.38 2.00 -2.20
C ASN A 25 12.85 1.50 -0.85
N CYS A 26 13.24 0.29 -0.43
CA CYS A 26 13.23 -0.09 0.99
C CYS A 26 14.58 0.14 1.68
N ASN A 27 15.48 0.93 1.06
CA ASN A 27 16.59 1.57 1.74
C ASN A 27 16.26 3.05 1.98
N ASN A 28 15.05 3.34 2.45
CA ASN A 28 14.92 4.43 3.39
C ASN A 28 15.61 3.94 4.66
N ASN A 29 16.90 4.23 4.76
CA ASN A 29 17.45 4.68 6.02
C ASN A 29 16.64 5.93 6.40
N GLU A 30 15.41 5.73 6.87
CA GLU A 30 15.00 6.42 8.07
C GLU A 30 16.09 6.01 9.06
N GLN A 31 17.13 6.84 9.13
CA GLN A 31 17.70 7.15 10.42
C GLN A 31 16.47 7.47 11.26
N SER A 32 15.93 6.44 11.92
CA SER A 32 15.25 6.63 13.17
C SER A 32 16.14 7.63 13.87
N ASP A 33 15.61 8.80 14.17
CA ASP A 33 16.17 9.65 15.20
C ASP A 33 16.18 8.77 16.45
N ILE A 34 17.22 7.94 16.56
CA ILE A 34 17.67 7.35 17.79
C ILE A 34 18.16 8.60 18.49
N ILE A 35 17.23 9.27 19.16
CA ILE A 35 17.54 10.11 20.30
C ILE A 35 18.58 9.28 21.05
N GLU A 36 19.83 9.74 21.12
CA GLU A 36 20.85 9.11 21.95
C GLU A 36 20.29 9.13 23.37
N ILE A 37 19.59 8.06 23.75
CA ILE A 37 19.09 7.86 25.10
C ILE A 37 20.36 7.74 25.93
N GLN A 38 20.63 8.77 26.74
CA GLN A 38 21.70 8.71 27.74
C GLN A 38 21.61 7.36 28.45
N PRO A 39 22.74 6.67 28.71
CA PRO A 39 22.71 5.37 29.36
C PRO A 39 21.93 5.51 30.66
N ALA A 40 20.76 4.86 30.69
CA ALA A 40 19.86 5.00 31.81
C ALA A 40 20.49 4.40 33.05
N GLU A 41 20.52 5.17 34.13
CA GLU A 41 21.08 4.74 35.40
C GLU A 41 20.10 3.80 36.13
N ASP A 42 20.66 2.87 36.90
CA ASP A 42 19.87 2.06 37.83
C ASP A 42 19.28 2.96 38.93
N CYS A 43 18.07 2.63 39.37
CA CYS A 43 17.40 3.35 40.44
C CYS A 43 18.15 3.15 41.76
N ASP A 44 18.34 4.24 42.51
CA ASP A 44 18.86 4.18 43.87
C ASP A 44 17.99 3.26 44.76
N SER A 45 18.63 2.36 45.51
CA SER A 45 17.92 1.35 46.31
C SER A 45 17.01 1.97 47.36
N ASP A 46 17.42 3.07 47.99
CA ASP A 46 16.64 3.72 49.03
C ASP A 46 15.40 4.41 48.44
N LEU A 47 15.51 4.91 47.20
CA LEU A 47 14.36 5.44 46.47
C LEU A 47 13.40 4.33 46.03
N SER A 48 13.93 3.21 45.53
CA SER A 48 13.15 2.03 45.14
C SER A 48 12.30 1.53 46.31
N GLU A 49 12.92 1.34 47.48
CA GLU A 49 12.22 0.91 48.71
C GLU A 49 11.13 1.89 49.14
N LYS A 50 11.41 3.20 49.15
CA LYS A 50 10.40 4.23 49.46
C LYS A 50 9.22 4.18 48.50
N CYS A 51 9.47 3.96 47.21
CA CYS A 51 8.38 3.84 46.24
C CYS A 51 7.54 2.57 46.47
N ILE A 52 8.18 1.46 46.84
CA ILE A 52 7.49 0.22 47.21
C ILE A 52 6.59 0.44 48.44
N GLU A 53 7.09 1.10 49.48
CA GLU A 53 6.30 1.44 50.67
C GLU A 53 5.07 2.32 50.34
N LEU A 54 5.23 3.25 49.39
CA LEU A 54 4.14 4.07 48.87
C LEU A 54 3.11 3.20 48.14
N PHE A 55 3.54 2.31 47.26
CA PHE A 55 2.64 1.38 46.57
C PHE A 55 1.87 0.48 47.54
N ASP A 56 2.54 -0.12 48.53
CA ASP A 56 1.92 -0.97 49.55
C ASP A 56 0.92 -0.18 50.44
N SER A 57 1.10 1.14 50.53
CA SER A 57 0.18 2.07 51.19
C SER A 57 -0.89 2.66 50.25
N ASN A 58 -1.02 2.15 49.03
CA ASN A 58 -1.93 2.64 47.98
C ASN A 58 -1.73 4.13 47.63
N LYS A 59 -0.49 4.61 47.68
CA LYS A 59 -0.10 5.97 47.29
C LYS A 59 0.77 5.94 46.04
N SER A 60 0.57 6.92 45.16
CA SER A 60 1.38 7.07 43.96
C SER A 60 2.77 7.64 44.30
N PRO A 61 3.87 7.01 43.86
CA PRO A 61 5.21 7.59 43.95
C PRO A 61 5.52 8.55 42.80
N LEU A 62 4.56 8.86 41.92
CA LEU A 62 4.80 9.65 40.71
C LEU A 62 5.50 10.99 40.99
N ASN A 63 5.03 11.76 41.98
CA ASN A 63 5.65 13.05 42.31
C ASN A 63 7.09 12.87 42.82
N LEU A 64 7.33 11.86 43.66
CA LEU A 64 8.66 11.55 44.18
C LEU A 64 9.63 11.16 43.04
N LEU A 65 9.15 10.36 42.09
CA LEU A 65 9.90 9.96 40.91
C LEU A 65 10.17 11.15 39.99
N MET A 66 9.20 12.02 39.75
CA MET A 66 9.36 13.19 38.86
C MET A 66 10.25 14.28 39.48
N GLU A 67 10.25 14.43 40.81
CA GLU A 67 11.18 15.33 41.51
C GLU A 67 12.63 14.83 41.41
N THR A 68 12.84 13.51 41.53
CA THR A 68 14.18 12.91 41.52
C THR A 68 14.70 12.70 40.09
N TYR A 69 13.81 12.32 39.17
CA TYR A 69 14.09 11.96 37.79
C TYR A 69 13.14 12.70 36.83
N PRO A 70 13.29 14.02 36.67
CA PRO A 70 12.35 14.86 35.91
C PRO A 70 12.36 14.60 34.41
N MET A 71 13.46 14.06 33.88
CA MET A 71 13.68 13.86 32.45
C MET A 71 13.74 12.37 32.06
N ASN A 72 14.34 11.52 32.89
CA ASN A 72 14.61 10.11 32.58
C ASN A 72 14.33 9.23 33.80
N ILE A 73 13.24 8.46 33.75
CA ILE A 73 12.97 7.44 34.77
C ILE A 73 14.07 6.35 34.72
N PRO A 74 14.60 5.93 35.88
CA PRO A 74 15.72 5.00 35.96
C PRO A 74 15.29 3.55 35.63
N ILE A 75 16.27 2.66 35.56
CA ILE A 75 16.03 1.21 35.52
C ILE A 75 15.66 0.76 36.93
N PHE A 76 14.44 0.27 37.12
CA PHE A 76 13.98 -0.22 38.43
C PHE A 76 14.29 -1.69 38.62
N ASP A 77 14.53 -2.12 39.85
CA ASP A 77 14.65 -3.55 40.17
C ASP A 77 13.31 -4.31 40.00
N TYR A 78 13.37 -5.65 40.11
CA TYR A 78 12.17 -6.48 39.96
C TYR A 78 11.14 -6.26 41.08
N SER A 79 11.58 -6.02 42.31
CA SER A 79 10.69 -5.83 43.47
C SER A 79 9.82 -4.59 43.31
N PHE A 80 10.39 -3.52 42.77
CA PHE A 80 9.68 -2.32 42.39
C PHE A 80 8.63 -2.61 41.33
N ILE A 81 9.03 -3.28 40.23
CA ILE A 81 8.13 -3.54 39.10
C ILE A 81 6.97 -4.45 39.54
N GLU A 82 7.22 -5.48 40.37
CA GLU A 82 6.17 -6.33 40.94
C GLU A 82 5.19 -5.54 41.81
N SER A 83 5.70 -4.66 42.66
CA SER A 83 4.88 -3.79 43.52
C SER A 83 4.07 -2.80 42.71
N PHE A 84 4.67 -2.23 41.66
CA PHE A 84 3.97 -1.38 40.70
C PHE A 84 2.86 -2.15 39.96
N VAL A 85 3.11 -3.37 39.51
CA VAL A 85 2.09 -4.20 38.84
C VAL A 85 0.91 -4.47 39.78
N ARG A 86 1.17 -4.79 41.06
CA ARG A 86 0.13 -4.92 42.10
C ARG A 86 -0.65 -3.62 42.27
N TYR A 87 0.04 -2.48 42.41
CA TYR A 87 -0.58 -1.16 42.52
C TYR A 87 -1.45 -0.83 41.30
N TYR A 88 -0.93 -1.05 40.09
CA TYR A 88 -1.63 -0.79 38.83
C TYR A 88 -2.91 -1.61 38.71
N SER A 89 -2.89 -2.88 39.14
CA SER A 89 -4.06 -3.77 39.12
C SER A 89 -5.24 -3.25 39.94
N GLN A 90 -4.99 -2.40 40.95
CA GLN A 90 -6.02 -1.84 41.83
C GLN A 90 -6.71 -0.58 41.25
N SER A 91 -6.31 -0.11 40.06
CA SER A 91 -6.92 1.04 39.37
C SER A 91 -6.92 2.33 40.21
N LEU A 92 -5.81 2.57 40.92
CA LEU A 92 -5.63 3.75 41.75
C LEU A 92 -5.32 5.00 40.91
N PRO A 93 -5.55 6.23 41.43
CA PRO A 93 -5.29 7.47 40.71
C PRO A 93 -3.86 7.53 40.16
N ASP A 94 -3.72 8.13 38.97
CA ASP A 94 -2.46 8.34 38.24
C ASP A 94 -1.71 7.06 37.80
N SER A 95 -2.29 5.88 38.00
CA SER A 95 -1.63 4.61 37.66
C SER A 95 -1.30 4.50 36.17
N ASP A 96 -2.15 5.02 35.29
CA ASP A 96 -1.92 5.04 33.83
C ASP A 96 -0.84 6.05 33.43
N ILE A 97 -0.73 7.17 34.15
CA ILE A 97 0.35 8.15 33.93
C ILE A 97 1.68 7.49 34.29
N LEU A 98 1.74 6.87 35.47
CA LEU A 98 2.94 6.17 35.93
C LEU A 98 3.30 4.99 35.01
N MET A 99 2.32 4.22 34.55
CA MET A 99 2.51 3.15 33.56
C MET A 99 3.17 3.68 32.28
N ASN A 100 2.61 4.76 31.71
CA ASN A 100 3.18 5.38 30.52
C ASN A 100 4.60 5.87 30.79
N SER A 101 4.87 6.54 31.91
CA SER A 101 6.21 7.01 32.23
C SER A 101 7.22 5.86 32.40
N ILE A 102 6.82 4.72 32.99
CA ILE A 102 7.69 3.54 33.13
C ILE A 102 7.95 2.88 31.77
N ILE A 103 6.94 2.79 30.90
CA ILE A 103 7.07 2.20 29.56
C ILE A 103 7.94 3.07 28.67
N THR A 104 7.66 4.38 28.59
CA THR A 104 8.29 5.29 27.61
C THR A 104 9.73 5.65 27.96
N SER A 105 10.15 5.45 29.20
CA SER A 105 11.47 5.86 29.66
C SER A 105 12.56 4.83 29.42
N ASN A 106 12.27 3.53 29.48
CA ASN A 106 13.31 2.52 29.49
C ASN A 106 12.89 1.12 29.01
N ARG A 107 13.61 0.59 28.02
CA ARG A 107 13.40 -0.77 27.49
C ARG A 107 13.60 -1.87 28.53
N HIS A 108 14.52 -1.72 29.49
CA HIS A 108 14.78 -2.72 30.52
C HIS A 108 13.61 -2.86 31.51
N ASN A 109 12.92 -1.77 31.83
CA ASN A 109 11.70 -1.82 32.65
C ASN A 109 10.59 -2.57 31.92
N LEU A 110 10.47 -2.33 30.61
CA LEU A 110 9.50 -3.03 29.77
C LEU A 110 9.77 -4.54 29.70
N ASP A 111 11.02 -4.97 29.60
CA ASP A 111 11.37 -6.40 29.61
C ASP A 111 10.95 -7.09 30.92
N LYS A 112 11.11 -6.40 32.06
CA LYS A 112 10.62 -6.89 33.38
C LYS A 112 9.10 -6.96 33.41
N LEU A 113 8.40 -5.96 32.89
CA LEU A 113 6.93 -5.98 32.77
C LEU A 113 6.43 -7.15 31.92
N PHE A 114 7.12 -7.52 30.85
CA PHE A 114 6.75 -8.71 30.06
C PHE A 114 6.85 -10.01 30.84
N THR A 115 7.84 -10.16 31.74
CA THR A 115 7.94 -11.36 32.60
C THR A 115 6.79 -11.47 33.59
N LEU A 116 6.09 -10.36 33.87
CA LEU A 116 4.95 -10.28 34.77
C LEU A 116 3.60 -10.24 34.02
N ASN A 117 3.57 -10.66 32.76
CA ASN A 117 2.37 -10.74 31.92
C ASN A 117 1.55 -9.44 31.88
N ILE A 118 2.23 -8.29 31.75
CA ILE A 118 1.58 -6.98 31.82
C ILE A 118 0.40 -6.81 30.86
N PHE A 119 0.45 -7.45 29.69
CA PHE A 119 -0.64 -7.39 28.71
C PHE A 119 -1.96 -7.94 29.23
N ASP A 120 -1.96 -8.98 30.07
CA ASP A 120 -3.21 -9.50 30.63
C ASP A 120 -3.93 -8.45 31.48
N LEU A 121 -3.17 -7.68 32.26
CA LEU A 121 -3.67 -6.57 33.06
C LEU A 121 -4.11 -5.39 32.20
N LEU A 122 -3.35 -5.07 31.15
CA LEU A 122 -3.73 -4.03 30.19
C LEU A 122 -5.03 -4.40 29.49
N TYR A 123 -5.20 -5.65 29.04
CA TYR A 123 -6.43 -6.11 28.41
C TYR A 123 -7.62 -5.99 29.37
N MET A 124 -7.47 -6.39 30.63
CA MET A 124 -8.53 -6.22 31.66
C MET A 124 -8.96 -4.77 31.89
N LYS A 125 -8.09 -3.81 31.55
CA LYS A 125 -8.33 -2.36 31.67
C LYS A 125 -8.67 -1.69 30.35
N ALA A 126 -8.72 -2.44 29.26
CA ALA A 126 -9.15 -1.92 27.97
C ALA A 126 -10.63 -1.48 28.05
N PRO A 127 -11.02 -0.40 27.35
CA PRO A 127 -10.25 0.31 26.32
C PRO A 127 -9.32 1.43 26.85
N ASN A 128 -9.37 1.78 28.14
CA ASN A 128 -8.59 2.90 28.69
C ASN A 128 -7.07 2.69 28.63
N SER A 129 -6.63 1.44 28.65
CA SER A 129 -5.22 1.05 28.54
C SER A 129 -4.66 1.00 27.12
N LEU A 130 -5.48 1.27 26.08
CA LEU A 130 -5.04 1.17 24.67
C LEU A 130 -3.84 2.08 24.36
N GLN A 131 -3.73 3.24 25.02
CA GLN A 131 -2.57 4.12 24.86
C GLN A 131 -1.28 3.49 25.38
N SER A 132 -1.33 2.84 26.54
CA SER A 132 -0.18 2.12 27.07
C SER A 132 0.19 0.92 26.19
N ILE A 133 -0.81 0.21 25.66
CA ILE A 133 -0.60 -0.86 24.67
C ILE A 133 0.13 -0.32 23.43
N LEU A 134 -0.36 0.78 22.85
CA LEU A 134 0.25 1.42 21.69
C LEU A 134 1.71 1.83 21.95
N ASN A 135 1.99 2.41 23.12
CA ASN A 135 3.34 2.81 23.50
C ASN A 135 4.27 1.59 23.59
N ILE A 136 3.81 0.48 24.19
CA ILE A 136 4.59 -0.76 24.30
C ILE A 136 4.96 -1.34 22.92
N ILE A 137 3.99 -1.45 22.01
CA ILE A 137 4.21 -2.08 20.70
C ILE A 137 5.10 -1.22 19.78
N LYS A 138 5.03 0.12 19.91
CA LYS A 138 5.90 1.05 19.18
C LYS A 138 7.36 0.86 19.58
N MET A 139 7.63 0.77 20.88
CA MET A 139 9.00 0.76 21.42
C MET A 139 9.78 -0.53 21.18
N ASN A 140 9.11 -1.68 21.03
CA ASN A 140 9.80 -2.96 20.90
C ASN A 140 8.99 -3.99 20.11
N ASP A 141 9.64 -4.68 19.18
CA ASP A 141 9.05 -5.74 18.35
C ASP A 141 8.58 -6.92 19.19
N ARG A 142 9.22 -7.18 20.33
CA ARG A 142 8.75 -8.17 21.31
C ARG A 142 7.34 -7.86 21.81
N GLY A 143 7.01 -6.58 22.01
CA GLY A 143 5.68 -6.14 22.41
C GLY A 143 4.64 -6.43 21.32
N SER A 144 4.98 -6.15 20.06
CA SER A 144 4.11 -6.46 18.90
C SER A 144 3.87 -7.97 18.76
N ASN A 145 4.93 -8.77 18.90
CA ASN A 145 4.83 -10.24 18.87
C ASN A 145 4.00 -10.79 20.02
N TYR A 146 4.18 -10.27 21.24
CA TYR A 146 3.37 -10.69 22.38
C TYR A 146 1.91 -10.31 22.15
N PHE A 147 1.64 -9.08 21.72
CA PHE A 147 0.28 -8.59 21.47
C PHE A 147 -0.47 -9.46 20.44
N GLY A 148 0.17 -9.78 19.31
CA GLY A 148 -0.42 -10.64 18.28
C GLY A 148 -0.74 -12.05 18.79
N ASN A 149 0.13 -12.62 19.63
CA ASN A 149 -0.01 -14.00 20.12
C ASN A 149 -0.83 -14.16 21.41
N SER A 150 -1.21 -13.07 22.08
CA SER A 150 -1.90 -13.11 23.39
C SER A 150 -3.36 -12.66 23.34
N GLY A 151 -3.94 -12.54 22.14
CA GLY A 151 -5.33 -12.13 21.95
C GLY A 151 -5.54 -10.61 21.85
N GLY A 152 -4.48 -9.84 21.63
CA GLY A 152 -4.57 -8.39 21.43
C GLY A 152 -5.49 -8.00 20.27
N LEU A 153 -5.43 -8.71 19.15
CA LEU A 153 -6.32 -8.46 17.99
C LEU A 153 -7.80 -8.73 18.32
N CYS A 154 -8.08 -9.69 19.20
CA CYS A 154 -9.43 -9.95 19.71
C CYS A 154 -9.94 -8.78 20.56
N VAL A 155 -9.07 -8.19 21.40
CA VAL A 155 -9.37 -6.98 22.17
C VAL A 155 -9.67 -5.79 21.25
N LEU A 156 -8.89 -5.58 20.18
CA LEU A 156 -9.17 -4.53 19.19
C LEU A 156 -10.53 -4.74 18.52
N SER A 157 -10.80 -5.96 18.05
CA SER A 157 -12.07 -6.32 17.42
C SER A 157 -13.25 -6.02 18.35
N HIS A 158 -13.15 -6.40 19.62
CA HIS A 158 -14.20 -6.18 20.61
C HIS A 158 -14.57 -4.71 20.81
N PHE A 159 -13.58 -3.81 20.84
CA PHE A 159 -13.79 -2.38 21.09
C PHE A 159 -13.87 -1.52 19.82
N SER A 160 -13.71 -2.11 18.64
CA SER A 160 -13.67 -1.38 17.35
C SER A 160 -14.96 -0.65 16.99
N ASN A 161 -16.10 -1.04 17.59
CA ASN A 161 -17.39 -0.37 17.40
C ASN A 161 -17.56 0.90 18.24
N LEU A 162 -16.64 1.20 19.15
CA LEU A 162 -16.68 2.41 19.98
C LEU A 162 -15.93 3.55 19.27
N GLU A 163 -16.68 4.53 18.74
CA GLU A 163 -16.16 5.65 17.93
C GLU A 163 -14.96 6.37 18.59
N ASP A 164 -15.04 6.64 19.90
CA ASP A 164 -13.99 7.34 20.67
C ASP A 164 -12.63 6.63 20.64
N TYR A 165 -12.62 5.31 20.41
CA TYR A 165 -11.40 4.49 20.43
C TYR A 165 -10.95 4.03 19.04
N GLN A 166 -11.70 4.32 17.97
CA GLN A 166 -11.35 3.84 16.62
C GLN A 166 -10.00 4.38 16.12
N ASN A 167 -9.68 5.64 16.43
CA ASN A 167 -8.37 6.24 16.13
C ASN A 167 -7.23 5.41 16.69
N ILE A 168 -7.22 5.20 18.00
CA ILE A 168 -6.13 4.47 18.65
C ILE A 168 -6.10 2.99 18.26
N ILE A 169 -7.27 2.38 18.01
CA ILE A 169 -7.37 0.99 17.54
C ILE A 169 -6.75 0.86 16.14
N SER A 170 -7.09 1.75 15.21
CA SER A 170 -6.50 1.74 13.86
C SER A 170 -5.00 1.98 13.89
N GLU A 171 -4.51 2.85 14.77
CA GLU A 171 -3.08 3.11 14.93
C GLU A 171 -2.33 1.90 15.50
N ILE A 172 -2.90 1.22 16.49
CA ILE A 172 -2.36 -0.06 16.99
C ILE A 172 -2.30 -1.08 15.86
N LEU A 173 -3.40 -1.23 15.10
CA LEU A 173 -3.46 -2.17 13.99
C LEU A 173 -2.39 -1.87 12.93
N LEU A 174 -2.15 -0.60 12.63
CA LEU A 174 -1.11 -0.16 11.70
C LEU A 174 0.29 -0.54 12.19
N VAL A 175 0.62 -0.26 13.46
CA VAL A 175 1.92 -0.61 14.03
C VAL A 175 2.13 -2.13 14.05
N VAL A 176 1.11 -2.89 14.45
CA VAL A 176 1.16 -4.35 14.49
C VAL A 176 1.34 -4.92 13.08
N SER A 177 0.59 -4.43 12.08
CA SER A 177 0.66 -4.91 10.70
C SER A 177 2.05 -4.78 10.06
N LYS A 178 2.86 -3.80 10.49
CA LYS A 178 4.23 -3.60 10.00
C LYS A 178 5.25 -4.57 10.63
N LYS A 179 4.97 -5.05 11.84
CA LYS A 179 5.95 -5.75 12.68
C LYS A 179 5.61 -7.21 12.94
N TYR A 180 4.33 -7.56 12.89
CA TYR A 180 3.80 -8.86 13.22
C TYR A 180 2.97 -9.40 12.07
N VAL A 181 3.13 -10.69 11.86
CA VAL A 181 2.52 -11.43 10.78
C VAL A 181 1.16 -11.94 11.25
N ILE A 182 0.07 -11.36 10.74
CA ILE A 182 -1.30 -11.69 11.14
C ILE A 182 -1.83 -12.85 10.29
N ASP A 183 -2.10 -13.99 10.94
CA ASP A 183 -2.66 -15.17 10.28
C ASP A 183 -4.20 -15.16 10.31
N PHE A 184 -4.82 -14.93 9.16
CA PHE A 184 -6.27 -14.97 8.97
C PHE A 184 -6.86 -16.38 8.95
N GLY A 185 -6.03 -17.43 8.84
CA GLY A 185 -6.46 -18.82 8.93
C GLY A 185 -6.79 -19.27 10.36
N ILE A 186 -6.47 -18.45 11.36
CA ILE A 186 -6.71 -18.74 12.77
C ILE A 186 -7.79 -17.78 13.29
N GLU A 187 -8.79 -18.31 13.99
CA GLU A 187 -9.80 -17.48 14.65
C GLU A 187 -9.16 -16.53 15.67
N LEU A 188 -9.77 -15.37 15.88
CA LEU A 188 -9.33 -14.42 16.90
C LEU A 188 -9.56 -15.01 18.30
N LEU A 189 -8.49 -15.59 18.87
CA LEU A 189 -8.51 -16.08 20.23
C LEU A 189 -8.45 -14.90 21.22
N GLY A 190 -9.38 -14.87 22.15
CA GLY A 190 -9.38 -13.89 23.24
C GLY A 190 -8.26 -14.17 24.25
N PRO A 191 -7.81 -13.14 24.99
CA PRO A 191 -6.87 -13.35 26.08
C PRO A 191 -7.54 -14.19 27.17
N CYS A 192 -6.78 -15.06 27.85
CA CYS A 192 -7.32 -15.93 28.92
C CYS A 192 -7.99 -15.14 30.06
N SER A 193 -7.59 -13.89 30.23
CA SER A 193 -8.12 -12.96 31.22
C SER A 193 -9.52 -12.45 30.88
N LEU A 194 -9.93 -12.38 29.61
CA LEU A 194 -11.22 -11.83 29.20
C LEU A 194 -12.08 -12.85 28.46
N ASN A 195 -13.34 -12.94 28.86
CA ASN A 195 -14.34 -13.69 28.10
C ASN A 195 -14.94 -12.80 27.00
N ILE A 196 -14.18 -12.62 25.91
CA ILE A 196 -14.66 -11.90 24.72
C ILE A 196 -15.37 -12.89 23.80
N GLN A 197 -16.64 -12.62 23.52
CA GLN A 197 -17.43 -13.39 22.55
C GLN A 197 -17.62 -12.57 21.27
N ASN A 198 -17.69 -13.25 20.12
CA ASN A 198 -18.02 -12.68 18.81
C ASN A 198 -17.01 -11.68 18.22
N ALA A 199 -15.76 -11.68 18.70
CA ALA A 199 -14.69 -10.93 18.04
C ALA A 199 -14.22 -11.68 16.79
N THR A 200 -14.28 -11.03 15.64
CA THR A 200 -13.80 -11.57 14.35
C THR A 200 -12.97 -10.53 13.61
N TYR A 201 -12.15 -10.96 12.67
CA TYR A 201 -11.45 -10.03 11.77
C TYR A 201 -12.45 -9.18 10.98
N GLN A 202 -13.53 -9.80 10.49
CA GLN A 202 -14.59 -9.10 9.77
C GLN A 202 -15.19 -7.96 10.61
N ASN A 203 -15.50 -8.20 11.88
CA ASN A 203 -16.03 -7.16 12.77
C ASN A 203 -15.02 -6.02 12.96
N LEU A 204 -13.74 -6.35 13.19
CA LEU A 204 -12.68 -5.35 13.34
C LEU A 204 -12.59 -4.44 12.10
N PHE A 205 -12.40 -5.02 10.92
CA PHE A 205 -12.23 -4.24 9.70
C PHE A 205 -13.51 -3.54 9.27
N HIS A 206 -14.68 -4.17 9.42
CA HIS A 206 -15.96 -3.55 9.09
C HIS A 206 -16.18 -2.27 9.90
N ASN A 207 -15.96 -2.33 11.22
CA ASN A 207 -16.17 -1.19 12.10
C ASN A 207 -15.19 -0.04 11.81
N LEU A 208 -13.92 -0.36 11.55
CA LEU A 208 -12.90 0.67 11.27
C LEU A 208 -13.05 1.28 9.87
N LEU A 209 -13.34 0.49 8.84
CA LEU A 209 -13.55 0.98 7.48
C LEU A 209 -14.88 1.73 7.33
N SER A 210 -15.86 1.46 8.18
CA SER A 210 -17.13 2.20 8.21
C SER A 210 -17.10 3.44 9.12
N SER A 211 -15.93 3.81 9.65
CA SER A 211 -15.77 4.99 10.51
C SER A 211 -16.10 6.28 9.75
N GLN A 212 -16.64 7.28 10.45
CA GLN A 212 -16.78 8.63 9.88
C GLN A 212 -15.46 9.41 9.87
N ASN A 213 -14.43 8.90 10.53
CA ASN A 213 -13.12 9.53 10.58
C ASN A 213 -12.22 8.99 9.46
N ILE A 214 -11.89 9.87 8.51
CA ILE A 214 -11.06 9.55 7.34
C ILE A 214 -9.69 8.99 7.74
N GLU A 215 -9.08 9.48 8.82
CA GLU A 215 -7.76 9.01 9.27
C GLU A 215 -7.83 7.57 9.80
N VAL A 216 -8.95 7.17 10.40
CA VAL A 216 -9.20 5.77 10.79
C VAL A 216 -9.25 4.89 9.56
N ILE A 217 -10.01 5.31 8.53
CA ILE A 217 -10.14 4.54 7.28
C ILE A 217 -8.76 4.41 6.62
N LYS A 218 -8.02 5.50 6.45
CA LYS A 218 -6.68 5.50 5.83
C LYS A 218 -5.68 4.62 6.60
N SER A 219 -5.65 4.74 7.92
CA SER A 219 -4.78 3.93 8.78
C SER A 219 -5.12 2.45 8.65
N THR A 220 -6.42 2.13 8.58
CA THR A 220 -6.91 0.76 8.39
C THR A 220 -6.55 0.21 7.01
N LEU A 221 -6.75 0.97 5.93
CA LEU A 221 -6.33 0.57 4.57
C LEU A 221 -4.83 0.35 4.48
N SER A 222 -4.03 1.24 5.08
CA SER A 222 -2.56 1.09 5.15
C SER A 222 -2.17 -0.15 5.97
N SER A 223 -2.96 -0.51 6.98
CA SER A 223 -2.75 -1.75 7.73
C SER A 223 -2.99 -2.97 6.85
N ILE A 224 -4.08 -2.97 6.08
CA ILE A 224 -4.42 -4.05 5.14
C ILE A 224 -3.32 -4.19 4.07
N GLU A 225 -2.83 -3.07 3.53
CA GLU A 225 -1.71 -3.04 2.57
C GLU A 225 -0.47 -3.76 3.13
N ASN A 226 -0.03 -3.38 4.34
CA ASN A 226 1.14 -4.02 4.97
C ASN A 226 0.94 -5.52 5.12
N MET A 227 -0.26 -5.96 5.52
CA MET A 227 -0.54 -7.37 5.70
C MET A 227 -0.45 -8.12 4.36
N TYR A 228 -0.94 -7.55 3.24
CA TYR A 228 -0.81 -8.16 1.89
C TYR A 228 0.64 -8.24 1.42
N MET A 229 1.45 -7.19 1.67
CA MET A 229 2.86 -7.18 1.28
C MET A 229 3.67 -8.27 1.99
N VAL A 230 3.32 -8.61 3.23
CA VAL A 230 4.04 -9.58 4.05
C VAL A 230 3.56 -11.03 3.83
N GLN A 231 2.27 -11.25 3.51
CA GLN A 231 1.71 -12.59 3.34
C GLN A 231 0.66 -12.69 2.24
N SER A 232 1.03 -13.08 1.01
CA SER A 232 0.02 -13.24 -0.05
C SER A 232 -0.92 -14.44 0.11
N ARG A 233 -0.60 -15.46 0.93
CA ARG A 233 -1.33 -16.74 0.98
C ARG A 233 -2.44 -16.84 2.03
N SER A 234 -2.43 -16.03 3.09
CA SER A 234 -3.43 -16.08 4.17
C SER A 234 -4.72 -15.32 3.83
N PHE A 235 -4.72 -14.55 2.73
CA PHE A 235 -5.82 -13.65 2.40
C PHE A 235 -6.97 -14.26 1.62
N GLU A 236 -6.79 -15.43 1.00
CA GLU A 236 -7.85 -16.08 0.21
C GLU A 236 -9.16 -16.22 1.02
N LEU A 237 -9.05 -16.34 2.35
CA LEU A 237 -10.19 -16.47 3.26
C LEU A 237 -10.96 -15.17 3.54
N ILE A 238 -10.28 -14.02 3.54
CA ILE A 238 -10.87 -12.71 3.90
C ILE A 238 -11.01 -11.77 2.70
N GLU A 239 -10.37 -12.09 1.57
CA GLU A 239 -10.44 -11.33 0.32
C GLU A 239 -11.87 -11.09 -0.16
N PRO A 240 -12.82 -12.06 -0.12
CA PRO A 240 -14.21 -11.79 -0.49
C PRO A 240 -14.87 -10.70 0.37
N PHE A 241 -14.56 -10.67 1.67
CA PHE A 241 -15.06 -9.65 2.58
C PHE A 241 -14.47 -8.27 2.27
N PHE A 242 -13.16 -8.17 2.00
CA PHE A 242 -12.55 -6.90 1.59
C PHE A 242 -13.11 -6.39 0.26
N ILE A 243 -13.36 -7.27 -0.71
CA ILE A 243 -14.01 -6.90 -1.97
C ILE A 243 -15.39 -6.30 -1.71
N GLU A 244 -16.20 -6.91 -0.84
CA GLU A 244 -17.52 -6.39 -0.48
C GLU A 244 -17.42 -5.01 0.19
N VAL A 245 -16.55 -4.86 1.19
CA VAL A 245 -16.38 -3.59 1.90
C VAL A 245 -15.84 -2.49 0.98
N PHE A 246 -14.87 -2.79 0.12
CA PHE A 246 -14.34 -1.81 -0.83
C PHE A 246 -15.41 -1.41 -1.85
N ASN A 247 -16.24 -2.35 -2.32
CA ASN A 247 -17.36 -2.01 -3.18
C ASN A 247 -18.32 -1.03 -2.50
N ASN A 248 -18.70 -1.32 -1.24
CA ASN A 248 -19.60 -0.46 -0.46
C ASN A 248 -18.98 0.93 -0.21
N LEU A 249 -17.69 0.99 0.10
CA LEU A 249 -16.96 2.26 0.26
C LEU A 249 -17.00 3.07 -1.03
N ILE A 250 -16.60 2.49 -2.16
CA ILE A 250 -16.62 3.16 -3.47
C ILE A 250 -18.05 3.65 -3.79
N ASP A 251 -19.06 2.85 -3.52
CA ASP A 251 -20.45 3.20 -3.79
C ASP A 251 -20.95 4.36 -2.92
N SER A 252 -20.52 4.39 -1.65
CA SER A 252 -20.86 5.47 -0.73
C SER A 252 -20.15 6.78 -1.08
N LEU A 253 -18.90 6.70 -1.53
CA LEU A 253 -18.05 7.85 -1.87
C LEU A 253 -18.41 8.42 -3.25
N ASN A 254 -19.05 7.63 -4.12
CA ASN A 254 -19.44 8.09 -5.44
C ASN A 254 -20.79 7.49 -5.90
N PRO A 255 -21.91 7.92 -5.27
CA PRO A 255 -23.24 7.39 -5.60
C PRO A 255 -23.67 7.67 -7.05
N GLN A 256 -23.08 8.68 -7.69
CA GLN A 256 -23.31 8.98 -9.10
C GLN A 256 -22.54 8.04 -10.04
N LEU A 257 -21.32 7.62 -9.67
CA LEU A 257 -20.57 6.56 -10.35
C LEU A 257 -21.37 5.26 -10.43
N ASN A 258 -22.12 4.95 -9.37
CA ASN A 258 -22.92 3.73 -9.28
C ASN A 258 -24.11 3.73 -10.24
N ASN A 259 -24.75 4.90 -10.43
CA ASN A 259 -25.80 5.07 -11.44
C ASN A 259 -25.22 5.01 -12.86
N GLN A 260 -23.96 5.39 -13.06
CA GLN A 260 -23.29 5.30 -14.35
C GLN A 260 -22.75 3.89 -14.65
N LEU A 261 -22.07 3.21 -13.72
CA LEU A 261 -21.61 1.82 -13.88
C LEU A 261 -22.76 0.87 -14.28
N ASN A 262 -23.94 1.06 -13.67
CA ASN A 262 -25.14 0.30 -14.01
C ASN A 262 -25.75 0.65 -15.38
N ASN A 263 -25.44 1.83 -15.94
CA ASN A 263 -25.97 2.33 -17.22
C ASN A 263 -24.91 2.38 -18.36
N HIS A 264 -23.61 2.31 -18.07
CA HIS A 264 -22.49 2.64 -18.96
C HIS A 264 -21.64 1.44 -19.39
N LEU A 265 -22.04 0.22 -19.10
CA LEU A 265 -21.50 -0.98 -19.77
C LEU A 265 -21.73 -0.99 -21.31
N ASN A 266 -22.20 0.10 -21.94
CA ASN A 266 -22.55 0.17 -23.37
C ASN A 266 -22.39 1.53 -24.12
N ILE A 267 -21.86 2.63 -23.55
CA ILE A 267 -21.76 3.92 -24.31
C ILE A 267 -20.42 4.65 -24.06
N GLN A 268 -19.81 5.14 -25.16
CA GLN A 268 -18.55 5.89 -25.25
C GLN A 268 -18.51 7.12 -24.32
N LEU A 269 -17.39 7.29 -23.62
CA LEU A 269 -17.22 8.07 -22.39
C LEU A 269 -16.84 9.56 -22.58
N ASP A 270 -16.78 10.07 -23.80
CA ASP A 270 -16.04 11.33 -24.08
C ASP A 270 -16.74 12.62 -23.60
N ALA A 271 -18.06 12.61 -23.38
CA ALA A 271 -18.81 13.84 -23.07
C ALA A 271 -19.20 14.01 -21.58
N THR A 272 -18.89 13.03 -20.72
CA THR A 272 -19.46 12.96 -19.37
C THR A 272 -18.45 13.23 -18.25
N ILE A 273 -17.15 13.26 -18.55
CA ILE A 273 -16.07 13.38 -17.56
C ILE A 273 -15.94 14.82 -17.00
N ASP A 274 -16.21 15.84 -17.82
CA ASP A 274 -16.02 17.26 -17.45
C ASP A 274 -16.90 17.73 -16.27
N GLY A 275 -18.01 17.03 -15.97
CA GLY A 275 -18.92 17.39 -14.90
C GLY A 275 -18.51 16.92 -13.49
N TYR A 276 -17.52 16.02 -13.38
CA TYR A 276 -17.21 15.30 -12.12
C TYR A 276 -15.96 15.82 -11.39
N LEU A 277 -15.32 16.86 -11.92
CA LEU A 277 -13.95 17.24 -11.56
C LEU A 277 -13.77 17.96 -10.21
N ASN A 278 -14.82 18.25 -9.44
CA ASN A 278 -14.72 19.24 -8.34
C ASN A 278 -15.27 18.86 -6.96
N GLU A 279 -15.70 17.63 -6.68
CA GLU A 279 -16.19 17.28 -5.33
C GLU A 279 -15.33 16.24 -4.59
N GLU A 280 -14.70 16.75 -3.51
CA GLU A 280 -14.08 16.09 -2.34
C GLU A 280 -12.75 15.35 -2.49
N LEU A 281 -11.64 16.11 -2.36
CA LEU A 281 -10.26 15.62 -2.13
C LEU A 281 -10.17 14.46 -1.12
N ASN A 282 -11.00 14.48 -0.07
CA ASN A 282 -11.02 13.45 0.97
C ASN A 282 -11.41 12.06 0.42
N ASN A 283 -12.33 12.01 -0.52
CA ASN A 283 -12.79 10.76 -1.13
C ASN A 283 -11.75 10.24 -2.12
N THR A 284 -11.05 11.13 -2.82
CA THR A 284 -9.93 10.79 -3.70
C THR A 284 -8.82 10.06 -2.94
N GLU A 285 -8.43 10.55 -1.76
CA GLU A 285 -7.37 9.91 -0.96
C GLU A 285 -7.75 8.50 -0.49
N ILE A 286 -9.00 8.28 -0.10
CA ILE A 286 -9.49 6.93 0.26
C ILE A 286 -9.48 6.01 -0.96
N ILE A 287 -9.96 6.48 -2.11
CA ILE A 287 -9.99 5.69 -3.35
C ILE A 287 -8.56 5.35 -3.80
N VAL A 288 -7.61 6.27 -3.69
CA VAL A 288 -6.19 6.02 -3.94
C VAL A 288 -5.67 4.90 -3.03
N LYS A 289 -5.96 4.95 -1.73
CA LYS A 289 -5.60 3.85 -0.82
C LYS A 289 -6.26 2.52 -1.18
N ILE A 290 -7.50 2.53 -1.67
CA ILE A 290 -8.14 1.32 -2.19
C ILE A 290 -7.42 0.80 -3.43
N LEU A 291 -6.97 1.67 -4.36
CA LEU A 291 -6.18 1.27 -5.53
C LEU A 291 -4.85 0.64 -5.11
N GLU A 292 -4.14 1.25 -4.16
CA GLU A 292 -2.87 0.71 -3.62
C GLU A 292 -3.07 -0.66 -2.96
N VAL A 293 -4.08 -0.83 -2.11
CA VAL A 293 -4.37 -2.13 -1.50
C VAL A 293 -4.76 -3.16 -2.57
N SER A 294 -5.59 -2.74 -3.53
CA SER A 294 -6.04 -3.61 -4.64
C SER A 294 -4.91 -3.96 -5.61
N TYR A 295 -3.84 -3.15 -5.66
CA TYR A 295 -2.60 -3.47 -6.37
C TYR A 295 -1.90 -4.69 -5.76
N TYR A 296 -2.19 -5.10 -4.52
CA TYR A 296 -1.68 -6.37 -3.99
C TYR A 296 -2.71 -7.51 -4.04
N MET A 297 -4.00 -7.18 -4.10
CA MET A 297 -5.08 -8.16 -4.30
C MET A 297 -5.05 -8.71 -5.73
N ASN A 298 -5.30 -10.01 -5.92
CA ASN A 298 -5.45 -10.60 -7.25
C ASN A 298 -6.93 -10.78 -7.59
N SER A 299 -7.73 -9.74 -7.32
CA SER A 299 -9.18 -9.80 -7.43
C SER A 299 -9.67 -9.28 -8.77
N HIS A 300 -9.98 -10.21 -9.68
CA HIS A 300 -10.70 -9.90 -10.93
C HIS A 300 -12.10 -9.30 -10.70
N THR A 301 -12.68 -9.46 -9.52
CA THR A 301 -14.03 -8.95 -9.21
C THR A 301 -14.04 -7.44 -9.03
N LEU A 302 -12.99 -6.87 -8.44
CA LEU A 302 -12.91 -5.44 -8.18
C LEU A 302 -12.29 -4.66 -9.36
N THR A 303 -11.45 -5.33 -10.17
CA THR A 303 -10.73 -4.73 -11.31
C THR A 303 -11.64 -3.91 -12.23
N PRO A 304 -12.82 -4.37 -12.69
CA PRO A 304 -13.66 -3.58 -13.60
C PRO A 304 -14.04 -2.20 -13.07
N LYS A 305 -14.43 -2.15 -11.80
CA LYS A 305 -14.91 -0.94 -11.14
C LYS A 305 -13.77 0.04 -10.90
N LEU A 306 -12.62 -0.48 -10.46
CA LEU A 306 -11.42 0.33 -10.25
C LEU A 306 -10.87 0.88 -11.56
N LEU A 307 -10.88 0.11 -12.64
CA LEU A 307 -10.46 0.60 -13.95
C LEU A 307 -11.32 1.78 -14.44
N TYR A 308 -12.63 1.74 -14.19
CA TYR A 308 -13.52 2.87 -14.49
C TYR A 308 -13.14 4.13 -13.68
N ILE A 309 -12.84 3.97 -12.39
CA ILE A 309 -12.34 5.06 -11.54
C ILE A 309 -11.01 5.59 -12.04
N CYS A 310 -10.06 4.70 -12.38
CA CYS A 310 -8.78 5.09 -12.95
C CYS A 310 -8.99 5.93 -14.21
N GLN A 311 -9.92 5.55 -15.09
CA GLN A 311 -10.24 6.34 -16.27
C GLN A 311 -10.63 7.77 -15.92
N ILE A 312 -11.47 7.97 -14.90
CA ILE A 312 -11.86 9.31 -14.44
C ILE A 312 -10.65 10.07 -13.89
N PHE A 313 -9.84 9.42 -13.05
CA PHE A 313 -8.66 10.03 -12.42
C PHE A 313 -7.59 10.47 -13.43
N LEU A 314 -7.41 9.75 -14.54
CA LEU A 314 -6.47 10.12 -15.60
C LEU A 314 -6.75 11.50 -16.23
N HIS A 315 -7.98 12.00 -16.11
CA HIS A 315 -8.39 13.33 -16.60
C HIS A 315 -8.36 14.43 -15.53
N GLN A 316 -7.93 14.12 -14.30
CA GLN A 316 -7.89 15.07 -13.20
C GLN A 316 -6.51 15.75 -13.04
N GLU A 317 -6.50 16.90 -12.36
CA GLU A 317 -5.27 17.61 -12.01
C GLU A 317 -4.53 16.99 -10.80
N ASN A 318 -5.18 16.09 -10.05
CA ASN A 318 -4.58 15.46 -8.88
C ASN A 318 -3.51 14.44 -9.29
N GLU A 319 -2.23 14.86 -9.26
CA GLU A 319 -1.08 14.06 -9.70
C GLU A 319 -0.96 12.71 -8.95
N LEU A 320 -1.27 12.67 -7.65
CA LEU A 320 -1.22 11.42 -6.87
C LEU A 320 -2.24 10.41 -7.43
N ALA A 321 -3.49 10.84 -7.58
CA ALA A 321 -4.57 10.01 -8.08
C ALA A 321 -4.30 9.49 -9.51
N VAL A 322 -3.71 10.34 -10.36
CA VAL A 322 -3.31 9.96 -11.72
C VAL A 322 -2.22 8.89 -11.67
N ILE A 323 -1.17 9.07 -10.87
CA ILE A 323 -0.05 8.12 -10.80
C ILE A 323 -0.50 6.76 -10.30
N ASP A 324 -1.27 6.71 -9.21
CA ASP A 324 -1.74 5.44 -8.65
C ASP A 324 -2.73 4.74 -9.59
N SER A 325 -3.51 5.52 -10.36
CA SER A 325 -4.33 4.97 -11.44
C SER A 325 -3.49 4.33 -12.55
N ILE A 326 -2.41 4.97 -12.97
CA ILE A 326 -1.50 4.41 -13.99
C ILE A 326 -0.86 3.12 -13.47
N LEU A 327 -0.39 3.08 -12.22
CA LEU A 327 0.21 1.90 -11.60
C LEU A 327 -0.78 0.73 -11.50
N PHE A 328 -2.03 1.01 -11.10
CA PHE A 328 -3.08 0.00 -11.04
C PHE A 328 -3.43 -0.53 -12.44
N ILE A 329 -3.51 0.35 -13.44
CA ILE A 329 -3.71 -0.01 -14.84
C ILE A 329 -2.57 -0.91 -15.33
N GLU A 330 -1.32 -0.58 -15.03
CA GLU A 330 -0.13 -1.35 -15.44
C GLU A 330 -0.20 -2.80 -14.92
N LYS A 331 -0.57 -2.99 -13.65
CA LYS A 331 -0.80 -4.32 -13.09
C LYS A 331 -1.95 -5.06 -13.78
N SER A 332 -2.98 -4.32 -14.20
CA SER A 332 -4.21 -4.85 -14.77
C SER A 332 -4.15 -5.07 -16.29
N ILE A 333 -3.01 -4.83 -16.95
CA ILE A 333 -2.90 -4.89 -18.42
C ILE A 333 -3.39 -6.22 -18.99
N GLY A 334 -3.09 -7.35 -18.35
CA GLY A 334 -3.58 -8.67 -18.81
C GLY A 334 -5.11 -8.73 -18.89
N PHE A 335 -5.79 -8.29 -17.83
CA PHE A 335 -7.25 -8.22 -17.77
C PHE A 335 -7.81 -7.23 -18.80
N ILE A 336 -7.16 -6.09 -18.99
CA ILE A 336 -7.57 -5.06 -19.95
C ILE A 336 -7.45 -5.58 -21.38
N CYS A 337 -6.34 -6.24 -21.74
CA CYS A 337 -6.15 -6.80 -23.08
C CYS A 337 -7.14 -7.96 -23.36
N GLU A 338 -7.56 -8.73 -22.35
CA GLU A 338 -8.61 -9.75 -22.50
C GLU A 338 -10.02 -9.17 -22.73
N ASN A 339 -10.29 -7.96 -22.22
CA ASN A 339 -11.61 -7.31 -22.23
C ASN A 339 -11.62 -5.98 -23.02
N PHE A 340 -10.78 -5.87 -24.05
CA PHE A 340 -10.48 -4.59 -24.70
C PHE A 340 -11.66 -3.80 -25.21
N ASN A 341 -12.66 -4.45 -25.80
CA ASN A 341 -13.83 -3.75 -26.32
C ASN A 341 -14.53 -2.88 -25.25
N GLN A 342 -14.35 -3.23 -23.96
CA GLN A 342 -14.88 -2.48 -22.82
C GLN A 342 -13.92 -1.39 -22.32
N TYR A 343 -12.60 -1.56 -22.54
CA TYR A 343 -11.55 -0.73 -21.90
C TYR A 343 -10.65 0.01 -22.88
N SER A 344 -10.97 0.01 -24.17
CA SER A 344 -10.16 0.68 -25.21
C SER A 344 -9.95 2.18 -24.94
N SER A 345 -10.92 2.85 -24.32
CA SER A 345 -10.85 4.26 -23.92
C SER A 345 -9.82 4.56 -22.82
N LEU A 346 -9.37 3.55 -22.06
CA LEU A 346 -8.27 3.73 -21.10
C LEU A 346 -6.97 4.09 -21.81
N ILE A 347 -6.73 3.52 -22.99
CA ILE A 347 -5.52 3.82 -23.77
C ILE A 347 -5.51 5.31 -24.13
N SER A 348 -6.60 5.81 -24.70
CA SER A 348 -6.74 7.24 -25.01
C SER A 348 -6.56 8.13 -23.77
N SER A 349 -7.06 7.68 -22.62
CA SER A 349 -6.90 8.40 -21.35
C SER A 349 -5.44 8.42 -20.85
N LEU A 350 -4.67 7.34 -21.06
CA LEU A 350 -3.23 7.32 -20.76
C LEU A 350 -2.45 8.29 -21.65
N PHE A 351 -2.79 8.36 -22.94
CA PHE A 351 -2.20 9.34 -23.86
C PHE A 351 -2.52 10.77 -23.40
N TYR A 352 -3.76 11.04 -23.00
CA TYR A 352 -4.15 12.33 -22.42
C TYR A 352 -3.31 12.69 -21.19
N SER A 353 -3.12 11.75 -20.24
CA SER A 353 -2.28 12.00 -19.06
C SER A 353 -0.81 12.21 -19.40
N TYR A 354 -0.31 11.59 -20.47
CA TYR A 354 1.04 11.88 -20.97
C TYR A 354 1.14 13.30 -21.55
N GLU A 355 0.16 13.74 -22.34
CA GLU A 355 0.22 15.07 -22.96
C GLU A 355 0.15 16.17 -21.89
N ASN A 356 -0.78 16.03 -20.95
CA ASN A 356 -1.14 17.07 -19.99
C ASN A 356 -0.47 16.92 -18.60
N GLY A 357 0.17 15.78 -18.32
CA GLY A 357 0.76 15.48 -17.01
C GLY A 357 2.09 16.17 -16.72
N THR A 358 2.54 16.05 -15.46
CA THR A 358 3.89 16.43 -15.06
C THR A 358 4.94 15.48 -15.65
N PHE A 359 6.23 15.80 -15.52
CA PHE A 359 7.30 14.87 -15.90
C PHE A 359 7.16 13.48 -15.24
N LYS A 360 6.73 13.44 -13.97
CA LYS A 360 6.54 12.17 -13.24
C LYS A 360 5.37 11.38 -13.84
N THR A 361 4.22 12.02 -14.05
CA THR A 361 3.07 11.40 -14.73
C THR A 361 3.43 10.90 -16.11
N LYS A 362 4.18 11.69 -16.90
CA LYS A 362 4.64 11.31 -18.24
C LYS A 362 5.47 10.03 -18.23
N ASN A 363 6.40 9.90 -17.28
CA ASN A 363 7.22 8.69 -17.15
C ASN A 363 6.36 7.45 -16.89
N HIS A 364 5.42 7.53 -15.93
CA HIS A 364 4.53 6.42 -15.64
C HIS A 364 3.62 6.07 -16.83
N ALA A 365 3.03 7.09 -17.48
CA ALA A 365 2.17 6.90 -18.64
C ALA A 365 2.92 6.23 -19.81
N VAL A 366 4.12 6.68 -20.14
CA VAL A 366 4.94 6.08 -21.21
C VAL A 366 5.32 4.64 -20.87
N ASN A 367 5.69 4.36 -19.63
CA ASN A 367 5.97 2.99 -19.19
C ASN A 367 4.74 2.10 -19.41
N ALA A 368 3.57 2.49 -18.90
CA ALA A 368 2.32 1.74 -19.08
C ALA A 368 1.97 1.55 -20.57
N ILE A 369 2.01 2.62 -21.38
CA ILE A 369 1.73 2.56 -22.82
C ILE A 369 2.72 1.61 -23.53
N SER A 370 4.00 1.64 -23.17
CA SER A 370 5.02 0.75 -23.74
C SER A 370 4.81 -0.72 -23.38
N VAL A 371 4.28 -1.00 -22.18
CA VAL A 371 3.97 -2.38 -21.76
C VAL A 371 2.68 -2.85 -22.45
N PHE A 372 1.70 -1.97 -22.62
CA PHE A 372 0.49 -2.27 -23.38
C PHE A 372 0.78 -2.67 -24.82
N SER A 373 1.67 -1.94 -25.51
CA SER A 373 2.04 -2.25 -26.90
C SER A 373 2.67 -3.65 -27.03
N LEU A 374 3.29 -4.16 -25.94
CA LEU A 374 3.82 -5.50 -25.87
C LEU A 374 2.80 -6.58 -25.54
N LEU A 375 1.86 -6.31 -24.64
CA LEU A 375 0.98 -7.37 -24.12
C LEU A 375 -0.33 -7.49 -24.87
N CYS A 376 -0.79 -6.42 -25.51
CA CYS A 376 -2.05 -6.47 -26.21
C CYS A 376 -1.97 -7.19 -27.57
N PRO A 377 -3.07 -7.83 -28.01
CA PRO A 377 -3.21 -8.45 -29.33
C PRO A 377 -2.95 -7.49 -30.50
N SER A 378 -2.69 -8.04 -31.69
CA SER A 378 -2.37 -7.26 -32.89
C SER A 378 -3.48 -6.32 -33.35
N GLU A 379 -4.74 -6.63 -33.01
CA GLU A 379 -5.92 -5.81 -33.28
C GLU A 379 -5.83 -4.41 -32.65
N PHE A 380 -4.93 -4.23 -31.69
CA PHE A 380 -4.79 -3.01 -30.88
C PHE A 380 -3.75 -2.07 -31.45
N TYR A 381 -2.82 -2.59 -32.27
CA TYR A 381 -1.66 -1.82 -32.69
C TYR A 381 -2.08 -0.60 -33.51
N LEU A 382 -3.10 -0.72 -34.37
CA LEU A 382 -3.65 0.41 -35.12
C LEU A 382 -4.16 1.52 -34.20
N ASN A 383 -4.87 1.19 -33.12
CA ASN A 383 -5.34 2.19 -32.16
C ASN A 383 -4.18 2.93 -31.46
N PHE A 384 -3.10 2.22 -31.08
CA PHE A 384 -1.89 2.89 -30.55
C PHE A 384 -1.27 3.84 -31.57
N LEU A 385 -1.21 3.41 -32.82
CA LEU A 385 -0.62 4.18 -33.91
C LEU A 385 -1.47 5.42 -34.24
N ASP A 386 -2.80 5.27 -34.30
CA ASP A 386 -3.77 6.35 -34.51
C ASP A 386 -3.73 7.40 -33.40
N LEU A 387 -3.48 6.98 -32.15
CA LEU A 387 -3.27 7.87 -31.01
C LEU A 387 -1.90 8.55 -31.01
N GLY A 388 -1.04 8.29 -31.99
CA GLY A 388 0.26 8.97 -32.15
C GLY A 388 1.38 8.36 -31.32
N PHE A 389 1.40 7.03 -31.10
CA PHE A 389 2.43 6.34 -30.31
C PHE A 389 3.88 6.71 -30.70
N PHE A 390 4.19 6.78 -32.00
CA PHE A 390 5.53 7.14 -32.45
C PHE A 390 5.89 8.59 -32.14
N GLN A 391 4.93 9.52 -32.29
CA GLN A 391 5.12 10.93 -31.92
C GLN A 391 5.38 11.06 -30.42
N LEU A 392 4.58 10.35 -29.61
CA LEU A 392 4.71 10.31 -28.16
C LEU A 392 6.12 9.87 -27.75
N LEU A 393 6.62 8.76 -28.31
CA LEU A 393 7.96 8.27 -28.02
C LEU A 393 9.07 9.22 -28.49
N SER A 394 8.94 9.82 -29.67
CA SER A 394 9.89 10.83 -30.16
C SER A 394 9.99 11.99 -29.17
N ASN A 395 8.86 12.57 -28.78
CA ASN A 395 8.80 13.65 -27.80
C ASN A 395 9.42 13.23 -26.46
N TYR A 396 9.19 11.98 -26.02
CA TYR A 396 9.70 11.48 -24.75
C TYR A 396 11.22 11.35 -24.75
N PHE A 397 11.82 10.78 -25.80
CA PHE A 397 13.27 10.61 -25.91
C PHE A 397 14.06 11.93 -26.04
N GLN A 398 13.39 13.03 -26.41
CA GLN A 398 13.99 14.36 -26.41
C GLN A 398 14.15 14.95 -25.00
N THR A 399 13.55 14.34 -23.97
CA THR A 399 13.70 14.77 -22.57
C THR A 399 14.92 14.12 -21.90
N PRO A 400 15.46 14.69 -20.81
CA PRO A 400 16.56 14.07 -20.08
C PRO A 400 16.08 12.81 -19.33
N LEU A 401 16.39 11.64 -19.90
CA LEU A 401 16.01 10.34 -19.34
C LEU A 401 17.15 9.65 -18.61
N SER A 402 16.82 8.94 -17.54
CA SER A 402 17.76 8.01 -16.91
C SER A 402 18.03 6.81 -17.83
N ARG A 403 19.21 6.20 -17.70
CA ARG A 403 19.58 5.03 -18.50
C ARG A 403 18.62 3.84 -18.34
N GLN A 404 18.12 3.59 -17.13
CA GLN A 404 17.19 2.48 -16.87
C GLN A 404 15.88 2.64 -17.66
N HIS A 405 15.35 3.87 -17.68
CA HIS A 405 14.17 4.19 -18.48
C HIS A 405 14.44 4.03 -19.98
N VAL A 406 15.59 4.47 -20.48
CA VAL A 406 15.96 4.27 -21.89
C VAL A 406 16.05 2.78 -22.24
N ASP A 407 16.69 1.95 -21.42
CA ASP A 407 16.78 0.50 -21.65
C ASP A 407 15.40 -0.16 -21.70
N LEU A 408 14.50 0.20 -20.77
CA LEU A 408 13.14 -0.32 -20.73
C LEU A 408 12.35 0.02 -22.01
N ILE A 409 12.31 1.32 -22.37
CA ILE A 409 11.51 1.77 -23.51
C ILE A 409 12.11 1.28 -24.84
N ILE A 410 13.43 1.29 -25.01
CA ILE A 410 14.07 0.77 -26.23
C ILE A 410 13.84 -0.74 -26.37
N ASN A 411 13.92 -1.50 -25.28
CA ASN A 411 13.59 -2.93 -25.30
C ASN A 411 12.13 -3.18 -25.72
N ASN A 412 11.19 -2.41 -25.15
CA ASN A 412 9.77 -2.56 -25.46
C ASN A 412 9.46 -2.12 -26.90
N LEU A 413 10.05 -1.01 -27.35
CA LEU A 413 9.93 -0.55 -28.73
C LEU A 413 10.48 -1.58 -29.71
N ASN A 414 11.64 -2.19 -29.44
CA ASN A 414 12.22 -3.23 -30.30
C ASN A 414 11.24 -4.39 -30.52
N LEU A 415 10.71 -4.93 -29.43
CA LEU A 415 9.75 -6.04 -29.48
C LEU A 415 8.44 -5.64 -30.17
N PHE A 416 7.98 -4.40 -29.99
CA PHE A 416 6.80 -3.88 -30.68
C PHE A 416 7.04 -3.73 -32.18
N MET A 417 8.20 -3.21 -32.60
CA MET A 417 8.57 -3.10 -34.02
C MET A 417 8.67 -4.47 -34.70
N ASP A 418 9.26 -5.46 -34.03
CA ASP A 418 9.30 -6.85 -34.51
C ASP A 418 7.86 -7.39 -34.70
N LYS A 419 6.94 -7.08 -33.79
CA LYS A 419 5.52 -7.47 -33.90
C LYS A 419 4.83 -6.80 -35.08
N LEU A 420 5.00 -5.49 -35.28
CA LEU A 420 4.43 -4.78 -36.42
C LEU A 420 4.88 -5.41 -37.74
N GLN A 421 6.18 -5.70 -37.86
CA GLN A 421 6.75 -6.35 -39.04
C GLN A 421 6.16 -7.76 -39.26
N ASN A 422 6.12 -8.59 -38.21
CA ASN A 422 5.61 -9.96 -38.31
C ASN A 422 4.10 -10.02 -38.65
N HIS A 423 3.34 -9.01 -38.26
CA HIS A 423 1.91 -8.90 -38.57
C HIS A 423 1.62 -8.12 -39.86
N ASN A 424 2.65 -7.67 -40.59
CA ASN A 424 2.54 -6.84 -41.80
C ASN A 424 1.64 -5.60 -41.59
N ILE A 425 1.77 -4.95 -40.44
CA ILE A 425 1.03 -3.71 -40.16
C ILE A 425 1.88 -2.55 -40.67
N CYS A 426 1.35 -1.82 -41.66
CA CYS A 426 2.01 -0.68 -42.30
C CYS A 426 1.13 0.58 -42.37
N GLU A 427 -0.09 0.52 -41.82
CA GLU A 427 -1.02 1.65 -41.76
C GLU A 427 -0.71 2.52 -40.52
N PHE A 428 0.20 3.48 -40.68
CA PHE A 428 0.53 4.49 -39.65
C PHE A 428 1.17 5.73 -40.25
N ASP A 429 1.23 6.81 -39.47
CA ASP A 429 1.87 8.05 -39.90
C ASP A 429 3.40 7.89 -40.07
N LYS A 430 3.85 7.95 -41.33
CA LYS A 430 5.27 7.88 -41.69
C LYS A 430 6.05 9.11 -41.23
N ALA A 431 5.40 10.26 -41.03
CA ALA A 431 6.07 11.46 -40.54
C ALA A 431 6.53 11.27 -39.08
N SER A 432 5.62 10.85 -38.19
CA SER A 432 5.98 10.50 -36.81
C SER A 432 6.99 9.35 -36.72
N LEU A 433 6.92 8.36 -37.62
CA LEU A 433 7.91 7.27 -37.66
C LEU A 433 9.31 7.77 -38.07
N SER A 434 9.39 8.67 -39.05
CA SER A 434 10.65 9.31 -39.47
C SER A 434 11.24 10.18 -38.35
N GLU A 435 10.39 10.86 -37.59
CA GLU A 435 10.83 11.63 -36.43
C GLU A 435 11.42 10.72 -35.34
N LEU A 436 10.72 9.63 -35.01
CA LEU A 436 11.22 8.64 -34.05
C LEU A 436 12.58 8.07 -34.49
N HIS A 437 12.74 7.75 -35.78
CA HIS A 437 14.00 7.28 -36.35
C HIS A 437 15.15 8.26 -36.07
N GLN A 438 14.95 9.55 -36.33
CA GLN A 438 15.96 10.59 -36.07
C GLN A 438 16.26 10.72 -34.57
N THR A 439 15.22 10.69 -33.73
CA THR A 439 15.34 10.87 -32.29
C THR A 439 16.10 9.74 -31.61
N ILE A 440 15.94 8.48 -32.04
CA ILE A 440 16.62 7.34 -31.40
C ILE A 440 18.03 7.06 -31.97
N GLN A 441 18.39 7.64 -33.11
CA GLN A 441 19.69 7.44 -33.75
C GLN A 441 20.91 7.67 -32.83
N PRO A 442 20.93 8.66 -31.90
CA PRO A 442 22.03 8.84 -30.96
C PRO A 442 22.32 7.62 -30.08
N PHE A 443 21.33 6.77 -29.80
CA PHE A 443 21.49 5.57 -28.97
C PHE A 443 22.31 4.46 -29.64
N LEU A 444 22.63 4.58 -30.93
CA LEU A 444 23.64 3.73 -31.60
C LEU A 444 25.04 3.87 -31.02
N SER A 445 25.32 5.00 -30.35
CA SER A 445 26.59 5.24 -29.68
C SER A 445 26.52 4.95 -28.17
N ASP A 446 25.43 4.34 -27.67
CA ASP A 446 25.30 4.03 -26.25
C ASP A 446 26.37 3.00 -25.82
N PRO A 447 27.05 3.21 -24.66
CA PRO A 447 28.06 2.27 -24.16
C PRO A 447 27.49 0.92 -23.71
N TYR A 448 26.16 0.74 -23.62
CA TYR A 448 25.53 -0.56 -23.36
C TYR A 448 25.24 -1.28 -24.67
N ASP A 449 25.82 -2.47 -24.84
CA ASP A 449 25.63 -3.28 -26.04
C ASP A 449 24.16 -3.61 -26.28
N LYS A 450 23.35 -3.83 -25.23
CA LYS A 450 21.92 -4.14 -25.35
C LYS A 450 21.13 -2.97 -25.98
N ILE A 451 21.29 -1.76 -25.45
CA ILE A 451 20.61 -0.55 -25.98
C ILE A 451 21.04 -0.31 -27.43
N ARG A 452 22.34 -0.43 -27.71
CA ARG A 452 22.88 -0.26 -29.07
C ARG A 452 22.29 -1.28 -30.05
N LEU A 453 22.28 -2.56 -29.69
CA LEU A 453 21.79 -3.65 -30.54
C LEU A 453 20.29 -3.51 -30.83
N PHE A 454 19.48 -3.18 -29.81
CA PHE A 454 18.05 -2.97 -29.99
C PHE A 454 17.74 -1.72 -30.80
N THR A 455 18.46 -0.63 -30.57
CA THR A 455 18.35 0.58 -31.40
C THR A 455 18.67 0.27 -32.86
N GLN A 456 19.73 -0.50 -33.14
CA GLN A 456 20.09 -0.88 -34.49
C GLN A 456 18.99 -1.72 -35.17
N ASN A 457 18.39 -2.67 -34.45
CA ASN A 457 17.30 -3.47 -35.00
C ASN A 457 16.05 -2.62 -35.27
N ILE A 458 15.66 -1.75 -34.33
CA ILE A 458 14.54 -0.81 -34.52
C ILE A 458 14.76 0.03 -35.78
N LEU A 459 15.93 0.66 -35.94
CA LEU A 459 16.22 1.52 -37.10
C LEU A 459 16.13 0.74 -38.42
N ASN A 460 16.66 -0.49 -38.48
CA ASN A 460 16.55 -1.33 -39.68
C ASN A 460 15.08 -1.64 -40.03
N ILE A 461 14.24 -1.89 -39.04
CA ILE A 461 12.80 -2.15 -39.26
C ILE A 461 12.11 -0.89 -39.75
N ILE A 462 12.41 0.27 -39.16
CA ILE A 462 11.87 1.57 -39.60
C ILE A 462 12.28 1.84 -41.05
N ASP A 463 13.55 1.63 -41.41
CA ASP A 463 14.05 1.84 -42.78
C ASP A 463 13.26 0.99 -43.80
N ASN A 464 12.94 -0.27 -43.46
CA ASN A 464 12.11 -1.12 -44.32
C ASN A 464 10.71 -0.54 -44.51
N PHE A 465 10.04 -0.12 -43.44
CA PHE A 465 8.71 0.49 -43.52
C PHE A 465 8.69 1.80 -44.31
N LEU A 466 9.77 2.58 -44.25
CA LEU A 466 9.91 3.82 -45.03
C LEU A 466 10.20 3.55 -46.52
N GLN A 467 10.77 2.39 -46.88
CA GLN A 467 11.14 2.03 -48.26
C GLN A 467 10.02 1.36 -49.07
N GLU A 468 9.04 0.70 -48.45
CA GLU A 468 7.98 -0.08 -49.14
C GLU A 468 7.02 0.72 -50.06
N GLU A 469 7.23 2.02 -50.27
CA GLU A 469 6.49 2.85 -51.24
C GLU A 469 7.35 3.64 -52.23
N SER A 470 8.68 3.41 -52.29
CA SER A 470 9.52 3.89 -53.42
C SER A 470 9.58 2.85 -54.53
#